data_AF-A0A4P5X853-F1
#
_entry.id   AF-A0A4P5X853-F1
#
_cell.length_a   1.000
_cell.length_b   1.000
_cell.length_c   1.000
_cell.angle_alpha   90.00
_cell.angle_beta   90.00
_cell.angle_gamma   90.00
#
_symmetry.space_group_name_H-M   'P 1'
#
loop_
_entity.id
_entity.type
_entity.pdbx_description
1 polymer ?
#
loop_
_entity_poly.entity_id
_entity_poly.type
_entity_poly.pdbx_seq_one_letter_code
_entity_poly.pdbx_strand_id
1 'polypeptide(L)'
;MRLNGITLLSALALTSGVAMAQTGLASFSYDSLGGAYTSSSPTTGVFNANAVNTAALKTVGDFNRTISTVGNANFPAGFVTDPNLADIAITMNVNVLGGGLASGAGVISITDTDGDIFSADVTGTWYDIAPGFYFFNGDLTNITLTDNGSSDGAFNGYNGSWLMNLPGNPLTGAIVNLVFGTSNSGFFVDNFNDFAVGVSGQVVPTPGVLALMGLGGVAAIRRRR
;
A
#
# COMPACT_ATOMS: atom_id res chain seq x y z
N MET A 1 -17.42 -14.25 71.49
CA MET A 1 -17.72 -14.02 70.06
C MET A 1 -16.88 -12.85 69.57
N ARG A 2 -15.86 -13.12 68.77
CA ARG A 2 -15.05 -12.10 68.06
C ARG A 2 -14.94 -12.59 66.62
N LEU A 3 -15.51 -11.84 65.67
CA LEU A 3 -15.38 -12.10 64.24
C LEU A 3 -14.11 -11.40 63.73
N ASN A 4 -13.17 -12.19 63.20
CA ASN A 4 -12.02 -11.68 62.44
C ASN A 4 -12.44 -11.62 60.95
N GLY A 5 -12.64 -10.41 60.43
CA GLY A 5 -12.83 -10.17 59.00
C GLY A 5 -11.47 -9.97 58.33
N ILE A 6 -11.08 -10.89 57.45
CA ILE A 6 -9.93 -10.76 56.56
C ILE A 6 -10.44 -10.11 55.27
N THR A 7 -10.06 -8.86 55.03
CA THR A 7 -10.31 -8.17 53.77
C THR A 7 -9.18 -8.50 52.78
N LEU A 8 -9.50 -9.29 51.75
CA LEU A 8 -8.61 -9.55 50.62
C LEU A 8 -8.57 -8.30 49.73
N LEU A 9 -7.40 -7.67 49.57
CA LEU A 9 -7.20 -6.55 48.64
C LEU A 9 -6.62 -7.11 47.33
N SER A 10 -7.47 -7.33 46.33
CA SER A 10 -7.05 -7.73 44.98
C SER A 10 -6.67 -6.48 44.18
N ALA A 11 -5.38 -6.21 44.00
CA ALA A 11 -4.91 -5.16 43.11
C ALA A 11 -5.01 -5.63 41.65
N LEU A 12 -6.09 -5.24 40.98
CA LEU A 12 -6.27 -5.43 39.54
C LEU A 12 -5.41 -4.37 38.81
N ALA A 13 -4.21 -4.74 38.37
CA ALA A 13 -3.39 -3.89 37.53
C ALA A 13 -4.03 -3.80 36.14
N LEU A 14 -4.81 -2.75 35.91
CA LEU A 14 -5.24 -2.32 34.57
C LEU A 14 -3.99 -1.98 33.77
N THR A 15 -3.50 -2.93 32.98
CA THR A 15 -2.56 -2.62 31.90
C THR A 15 -3.37 -1.93 30.81
N SER A 16 -3.49 -0.61 30.92
CA SER A 16 -3.92 0.23 29.81
C SER A 16 -2.85 0.13 28.72
N GLY A 17 -3.01 -0.86 27.85
CA GLY A 17 -2.22 -0.96 26.63
C GLY A 17 -2.51 0.30 25.82
N VAL A 18 -1.57 1.23 25.80
CA VAL A 18 -1.59 2.33 24.83
C VAL A 18 -1.57 1.67 23.46
N ALA A 19 -2.67 1.77 22.72
CA ALA A 19 -2.68 1.44 21.31
C ALA A 19 -1.72 2.43 20.64
N MET A 20 -0.48 2.01 20.43
CA MET A 20 0.47 2.79 19.64
C MET A 20 -0.09 2.86 18.23
N ALA A 21 -0.52 4.06 17.80
CA ALA A 21 -0.91 4.29 16.42
C ALA A 21 0.25 3.85 15.52
N GLN A 22 -0.02 2.90 14.61
CA GLN A 22 0.98 2.40 13.69
C GLN A 22 1.46 3.58 12.84
N THR A 23 2.73 3.93 12.96
CA THR A 23 3.31 5.06 12.23
C THR A 23 3.63 4.59 10.81
N GLY A 24 2.98 5.20 9.81
CA GLY A 24 3.37 5.03 8.41
C GLY A 24 4.83 5.39 8.20
N LEU A 25 5.56 4.53 7.49
CA LEU A 25 6.97 4.73 7.16
C LEU A 25 7.12 5.43 5.82
N ALA A 26 6.29 5.04 4.86
CA ALA A 26 6.22 5.62 3.53
C ALA A 26 4.78 5.53 3.00
N SER A 27 4.45 6.34 2.00
CA SER A 27 3.15 6.32 1.35
C SER A 27 3.29 6.74 -0.10
N PHE A 28 2.49 6.17 -0.98
CA PHE A 28 2.44 6.56 -2.37
C PHE A 28 1.00 6.89 -2.79
N SER A 29 0.88 7.79 -3.76
CA SER A 29 -0.38 8.12 -4.39
C SER A 29 -0.14 8.35 -5.87
N TYR A 30 -0.92 7.68 -6.71
CA TYR A 30 -0.91 7.85 -8.15
C TYR A 30 -2.34 8.03 -8.63
N ASP A 31 -2.54 9.01 -9.50
CA ASP A 31 -3.83 9.29 -10.10
C ASP A 31 -3.74 9.10 -11.61
N SER A 32 -4.87 8.78 -12.22
CA SER A 32 -5.03 8.69 -13.67
C SER A 32 -4.14 7.62 -14.32
N LEU A 33 -4.02 6.44 -13.70
CA LEU A 33 -3.47 5.25 -14.35
C LEU A 33 -4.46 4.72 -15.39
N GLY A 34 -3.94 4.10 -16.45
CA GLY A 34 -4.73 3.38 -17.45
C GLY A 34 -5.11 1.99 -16.93
N GLY A 35 -6.36 1.87 -16.48
CA GLY A 35 -6.97 0.62 -16.04
C GLY A 35 -7.45 -0.23 -17.21
N ALA A 36 -7.12 -1.52 -17.17
CA ALA A 36 -7.64 -2.51 -18.08
C ALA A 36 -8.05 -3.79 -17.33
N TYR A 37 -9.02 -4.50 -17.87
CA TYR A 37 -9.37 -5.84 -17.44
C TYR A 37 -9.54 -6.76 -18.63
N THR A 38 -9.00 -7.96 -18.50
CA THR A 38 -9.19 -9.05 -19.46
C THR A 38 -9.84 -10.23 -18.75
N SER A 39 -11.10 -10.51 -19.08
CA SER A 39 -11.84 -11.67 -18.63
C SER A 39 -11.22 -12.95 -19.22
N SER A 40 -11.02 -13.95 -18.37
CA SER A 40 -10.65 -15.32 -18.76
C SER A 40 -11.80 -16.30 -18.60
N SER A 41 -12.79 -15.96 -17.76
CA SER A 41 -14.05 -16.69 -17.59
C SER A 41 -15.13 -15.75 -17.04
N PRO A 42 -16.40 -16.18 -16.94
CA PRO A 42 -17.46 -15.36 -16.34
C PRO A 42 -17.20 -14.89 -14.90
N THR A 43 -16.26 -15.51 -14.19
CA THR A 43 -15.92 -15.14 -12.80
C THR A 43 -14.45 -14.87 -12.60
N THR A 44 -13.60 -14.91 -13.63
CA THR A 44 -12.15 -14.72 -13.46
C THR A 44 -11.56 -13.86 -14.56
N GLY A 45 -10.49 -13.15 -14.24
CA GLY A 45 -9.68 -12.44 -15.23
C GLY A 45 -8.51 -11.71 -14.60
N VAL A 46 -7.87 -10.85 -15.38
CA VAL A 46 -6.68 -10.10 -14.94
C VAL A 46 -6.95 -8.61 -15.09
N PHE A 47 -6.84 -7.89 -13.98
CA PHE A 47 -6.84 -6.44 -13.92
C PHE A 47 -5.42 -5.93 -14.03
N ASN A 48 -5.23 -4.89 -14.84
CA ASN A 48 -4.00 -4.14 -14.93
C ASN A 48 -4.28 -2.65 -14.70
N ALA A 49 -3.38 -1.96 -14.01
CA ALA A 49 -3.36 -0.50 -13.96
C ALA A 49 -1.92 -0.04 -14.16
N ASN A 50 -1.67 0.62 -15.28
CA ASN A 50 -0.33 1.02 -15.69
C ASN A 50 -0.28 2.53 -15.85
N ALA A 51 0.89 3.13 -15.66
CA ALA A 51 1.07 4.52 -15.98
C ALA A 51 0.95 4.77 -17.49
N VAL A 52 0.32 5.89 -17.85
CA VAL A 52 0.01 6.26 -19.22
C VAL A 52 0.30 7.74 -19.47
N ASN A 53 0.60 8.06 -20.72
CA ASN A 53 0.63 9.43 -21.22
C ASN A 53 -0.06 9.51 -22.58
N THR A 54 -1.38 9.67 -22.54
CA THR A 54 -2.21 9.88 -23.73
C THR A 54 -2.78 11.30 -23.71
N ALA A 55 -3.45 11.69 -24.80
CA ALA A 55 -4.15 12.98 -24.83
C ALA A 55 -5.31 13.05 -23.81
N ALA A 56 -5.95 11.92 -23.52
CA ALA A 56 -7.12 11.85 -22.64
C ALA A 56 -6.77 11.56 -21.17
N LEU A 57 -5.66 10.86 -20.93
CA LEU A 57 -5.28 10.38 -19.61
C LEU A 57 -3.76 10.44 -19.43
N LYS A 58 -3.33 11.08 -18.33
CA LYS A 58 -1.91 11.23 -17.99
C LYS A 58 -1.71 10.92 -16.51
N THR A 59 -0.88 9.92 -16.24
CA THR A 59 -0.60 9.51 -14.87
C THR A 59 0.28 10.54 -14.17
N VAL A 60 -0.06 10.86 -12.93
CA VAL A 60 0.68 11.73 -12.02
C VAL A 60 0.79 11.01 -10.67
N GLY A 61 1.86 11.24 -9.92
CA GLY A 61 1.95 10.64 -8.60
C GLY A 61 3.09 11.14 -7.74
N ASP A 62 3.13 10.59 -6.54
CA ASP A 62 4.13 10.88 -5.53
C ASP A 62 4.42 9.65 -4.67
N PHE A 63 5.66 9.58 -4.19
CA PHE A 63 6.09 8.60 -3.20
C PHE A 63 6.84 9.32 -2.08
N ASN A 64 6.24 9.30 -0.89
CA ASN A 64 6.72 9.98 0.30
C ASN A 64 7.33 9.00 1.29
N ARG A 65 8.41 9.43 1.93
CA ARG A 65 8.83 8.93 3.23
C ARG A 65 8.23 9.80 4.32
N THR A 66 7.45 9.20 5.21
CA THR A 66 6.68 9.92 6.24
C THR A 66 7.38 9.98 7.60
N ILE A 67 8.51 9.30 7.75
CA ILE A 67 9.37 9.34 8.94
C ILE A 67 10.67 10.10 8.64
N SER A 68 11.35 10.57 9.69
CA SER A 68 12.68 11.17 9.53
C SER A 68 13.67 10.17 8.89
N THR A 69 14.49 10.56 7.91
CA THR A 69 14.51 11.84 7.17
C THR A 69 13.34 11.92 6.18
N VAL A 70 12.45 12.90 6.33
CA VAL A 70 11.28 13.07 5.44
C VAL A 70 11.76 13.46 4.04
N GLY A 71 11.16 12.86 3.02
CA GLY A 71 11.45 13.17 1.62
C GLY A 71 10.29 12.76 0.72
N ASN A 72 10.27 13.31 -0.49
CA ASN A 72 9.23 13.11 -1.48
C ASN A 72 9.89 12.93 -2.84
N ALA A 73 9.50 11.88 -3.55
CA ALA A 73 9.77 11.69 -4.95
C ALA A 73 8.48 12.05 -5.72
N ASN A 74 8.50 13.14 -6.47
CA ASN A 74 7.37 13.59 -7.28
C ASN A 74 7.49 13.14 -8.74
N PHE A 75 6.37 12.68 -9.31
CA PHE A 75 6.25 12.29 -10.70
C PHE A 75 5.19 13.16 -11.41
N PRO A 76 5.58 14.06 -12.33
CA PRO A 76 4.67 14.97 -13.01
C PRO A 76 3.73 14.22 -13.98
N ALA A 77 2.65 14.87 -14.38
CA ALA A 77 1.66 14.28 -15.28
C ALA A 77 2.29 13.84 -16.62
N GLY A 78 2.19 12.54 -16.93
CA GLY A 78 2.68 11.96 -18.17
C GLY A 78 4.15 11.53 -18.15
N PHE A 79 4.74 11.37 -16.96
CA PHE A 79 6.16 11.06 -16.77
C PHE A 79 6.69 9.84 -17.56
N VAL A 80 5.84 8.89 -17.95
CA VAL A 80 6.23 7.64 -18.63
C VAL A 80 6.77 7.80 -20.06
N THR A 81 6.65 8.97 -20.69
CA THR A 81 7.22 9.21 -22.03
C THR A 81 8.56 9.92 -22.02
N ASP A 82 9.00 10.36 -20.85
CA ASP A 82 10.27 11.04 -20.70
C ASP A 82 11.41 10.01 -20.71
N PRO A 83 12.67 10.42 -20.96
CA PRO A 83 13.79 9.49 -21.10
C PRO A 83 14.23 8.79 -19.80
N ASN A 84 13.53 8.99 -18.68
CA ASN A 84 13.77 8.27 -17.42
C ASN A 84 13.05 6.93 -17.38
N LEU A 85 13.33 6.14 -16.34
CA LEU A 85 12.80 4.79 -16.17
C LEU A 85 11.52 4.74 -15.32
N ALA A 86 10.97 5.90 -14.96
CA ALA A 86 9.86 5.96 -14.01
C ALA A 86 8.60 5.28 -14.56
N ASP A 87 8.01 4.41 -13.75
CA ASP A 87 6.80 3.66 -14.10
C ASP A 87 6.02 3.26 -12.85
N ILE A 88 4.72 2.97 -13.01
CA ILE A 88 3.93 2.23 -12.03
C ILE A 88 3.06 1.23 -12.76
N ALA A 89 3.11 -0.02 -12.30
CA ALA A 89 2.30 -1.10 -12.82
C ALA A 89 1.68 -1.90 -11.69
N ILE A 90 0.41 -2.24 -11.84
CA ILE A 90 -0.33 -3.13 -10.94
C ILE A 90 -0.95 -4.21 -11.81
N THR A 91 -0.71 -5.46 -11.46
CA THR A 91 -1.37 -6.61 -12.08
C THR A 91 -2.02 -7.43 -10.99
N MET A 92 -3.31 -7.71 -11.13
CA MET A 92 -4.08 -8.52 -10.19
C MET A 92 -4.93 -9.55 -10.91
N ASN A 93 -4.83 -10.80 -10.47
CA ASN A 93 -5.82 -11.81 -10.75
C ASN A 93 -7.08 -11.50 -9.96
N VAL A 94 -8.21 -11.47 -10.64
CA VAL A 94 -9.52 -11.15 -10.09
C VAL A 94 -10.40 -12.39 -10.14
N ASN A 95 -11.06 -12.71 -9.03
CA ASN A 95 -12.03 -13.80 -8.92
C ASN A 95 -13.33 -13.33 -8.27
N VAL A 96 -14.41 -13.32 -9.05
CA VAL A 96 -15.74 -12.86 -8.63
C VAL A 96 -16.35 -13.85 -7.66
N LEU A 97 -16.68 -13.36 -6.47
CA LEU A 97 -17.28 -14.16 -5.38
C LEU A 97 -18.81 -14.09 -5.40
N GLY A 98 -19.37 -13.13 -6.13
CA GLY A 98 -20.80 -12.83 -6.16
C GLY A 98 -21.17 -11.69 -5.18
N GLY A 99 -22.40 -11.20 -5.27
CA GLY A 99 -22.92 -10.16 -4.36
C GLY A 99 -22.16 -8.82 -4.42
N GLY A 100 -21.59 -8.47 -5.57
CA GLY A 100 -20.80 -7.24 -5.73
C GLY A 100 -19.39 -7.32 -5.17
N LEU A 101 -18.88 -8.53 -4.91
CA LEU A 101 -17.55 -8.78 -4.36
C LEU A 101 -16.69 -9.61 -5.31
N ALA A 102 -15.39 -9.35 -5.28
CA ALA A 102 -14.38 -10.23 -5.87
C ALA A 102 -13.09 -10.20 -5.06
N SER A 103 -12.34 -11.29 -5.06
CA SER A 103 -10.98 -11.28 -4.52
C SER A 103 -10.00 -10.78 -5.59
N GLY A 104 -9.00 -10.01 -5.18
CA GLY A 104 -7.88 -9.58 -6.01
C GLY A 104 -6.56 -10.05 -5.41
N ALA A 105 -5.69 -10.65 -6.22
CA ALA A 105 -4.34 -11.05 -5.79
C ALA A 105 -3.32 -10.84 -6.92
N GLY A 106 -2.20 -10.20 -6.63
CA GLY A 106 -1.15 -9.95 -7.61
C GLY A 106 -0.01 -9.11 -7.06
N VAL A 107 0.51 -8.19 -7.87
CA VAL A 107 1.74 -7.43 -7.56
C VAL A 107 1.56 -5.96 -7.95
N ILE A 108 2.17 -5.08 -7.17
CA ILE A 108 2.44 -3.70 -7.53
C ILE A 108 3.95 -3.51 -7.68
N SER A 109 4.35 -2.79 -8.73
CA SER A 109 5.72 -2.35 -8.97
C SER A 109 5.72 -0.85 -9.27
N ILE A 110 6.59 -0.10 -8.60
CA ILE A 110 6.81 1.32 -8.83
C ILE A 110 8.30 1.49 -9.07
N THR A 111 8.63 1.98 -10.26
CA THR A 111 10.01 2.30 -10.66
C THR A 111 10.19 3.80 -10.61
N ASP A 112 11.31 4.25 -10.07
CA ASP A 112 11.64 5.66 -9.98
C ASP A 112 12.37 6.17 -11.24
N THR A 113 12.87 7.41 -11.20
CA THR A 113 13.45 8.05 -12.38
C THR A 113 14.78 7.45 -12.86
N ASP A 114 15.58 6.84 -12.00
CA ASP A 114 16.85 6.23 -12.37
C ASP A 114 16.83 4.69 -12.35
N GLY A 115 15.75 4.07 -11.86
CA GLY A 115 15.44 2.65 -12.07
C GLY A 115 15.34 1.82 -10.79
N ASP A 116 15.31 2.44 -9.62
CA ASP A 116 15.06 1.76 -8.35
C ASP A 116 13.60 1.33 -8.26
N ILE A 117 13.35 0.19 -7.62
CA ILE A 117 12.05 -0.48 -7.66
C ILE A 117 11.50 -0.70 -6.25
N PHE A 118 10.31 -0.17 -6.01
CA PHE A 118 9.42 -0.65 -4.97
C PHE A 118 8.54 -1.77 -5.53
N SER A 119 8.51 -2.92 -4.86
CA SER A 119 7.63 -4.03 -5.24
C SER A 119 6.96 -4.63 -4.02
N ALA A 120 5.70 -5.04 -4.16
CA ALA A 120 4.95 -5.71 -3.11
C ALA A 120 3.89 -6.66 -3.69
N ASP A 121 3.63 -7.74 -2.96
CA ASP A 121 2.47 -8.60 -3.21
C ASP A 121 1.21 -7.90 -2.69
N VAL A 122 0.15 -7.94 -3.51
CA VAL A 122 -1.15 -7.32 -3.25
C VAL A 122 -2.17 -8.42 -3.06
N THR A 123 -2.91 -8.39 -1.96
CA THR A 123 -4.09 -9.26 -1.75
C THR A 123 -5.22 -8.48 -1.12
N GLY A 124 -6.45 -8.67 -1.59
CA GLY A 124 -7.57 -7.92 -1.05
C GLY A 124 -8.90 -8.25 -1.69
N THR A 125 -9.87 -7.37 -1.42
CA THR A 125 -11.25 -7.49 -1.90
C THR A 125 -11.62 -6.27 -2.72
N TRP A 126 -12.26 -6.54 -3.84
CA TRP A 126 -12.94 -5.57 -4.65
C TRP A 126 -14.41 -5.47 -4.29
N TYR A 127 -14.95 -4.26 -4.41
CA TYR A 127 -16.32 -3.92 -4.09
C TYR A 127 -16.94 -3.13 -5.24
N ASP A 128 -18.12 -3.56 -5.65
CA ASP A 128 -19.03 -2.81 -6.52
C ASP A 128 -19.92 -1.92 -5.65
N ILE A 129 -19.65 -0.62 -5.67
CA ILE A 129 -20.36 0.38 -4.85
C ILE A 129 -21.47 1.10 -5.63
N ALA A 130 -21.33 1.18 -6.94
CA ALA A 130 -22.30 1.74 -7.87
C ALA A 130 -21.93 1.33 -9.29
N PRO A 131 -22.89 1.32 -10.24
CA PRO A 131 -22.60 1.03 -11.64
C PRO A 131 -21.46 1.92 -12.16
N GLY A 132 -20.35 1.30 -12.56
CA GLY A 132 -19.17 2.01 -13.07
C GLY A 132 -18.19 2.53 -12.02
N PHE A 133 -18.39 2.21 -10.73
CA PHE A 133 -17.51 2.61 -9.64
C PHE A 133 -17.12 1.38 -8.83
N TYR A 134 -15.84 1.03 -8.91
CA TYR A 134 -15.27 -0.07 -8.13
C TYR A 134 -14.18 0.45 -7.22
N PHE A 135 -14.08 -0.13 -6.03
CA PHE A 135 -12.89 0.08 -5.20
C PHE A 135 -12.30 -1.25 -4.75
N PHE A 136 -10.98 -1.27 -4.65
CA PHE A 136 -10.21 -2.33 -4.04
C PHE A 136 -9.71 -1.86 -2.69
N ASN A 137 -9.78 -2.74 -1.70
CA ASN A 137 -9.08 -2.58 -0.43
C ASN A 137 -8.26 -3.84 -0.19
N GLY A 138 -6.96 -3.67 0.01
CA GLY A 138 -6.05 -4.79 0.20
C GLY A 138 -4.85 -4.46 1.04
N ASP A 139 -4.13 -5.53 1.35
CA ASP A 139 -2.88 -5.53 2.07
C ASP A 139 -1.71 -5.61 1.10
N LEU A 140 -0.61 -4.97 1.48
CA LEU A 140 0.70 -5.11 0.86
C LEU A 140 1.57 -6.02 1.73
N THR A 141 2.13 -7.06 1.13
CA THR A 141 3.07 -7.98 1.78
C THR A 141 4.31 -8.16 0.93
N ASN A 142 5.35 -8.77 1.48
CA ASN A 142 6.63 -8.98 0.78
C ASN A 142 7.18 -7.67 0.15
N ILE A 143 7.02 -6.56 0.85
CA ILE A 143 7.47 -5.24 0.39
C ILE A 143 8.99 -5.25 0.28
N THR A 144 9.49 -4.83 -0.87
CA THR A 144 10.91 -4.68 -1.19
C THR A 144 11.17 -3.32 -1.82
N LEU A 145 12.34 -2.76 -1.51
CA LEU A 145 12.91 -1.57 -2.13
C LEU A 145 14.28 -1.98 -2.63
N THR A 146 14.47 -1.97 -3.95
CA THR A 146 15.67 -2.49 -4.60
C THR A 146 16.34 -1.37 -5.37
N ASP A 147 17.57 -1.05 -4.97
CA ASP A 147 18.47 -0.15 -5.69
C ASP A 147 18.96 -0.82 -6.98
N ASN A 148 18.96 -0.09 -8.09
CA ASN A 148 19.37 -0.52 -9.43
C ASN A 148 20.89 -0.80 -9.55
N GLY A 149 21.66 -0.61 -8.48
CA GLY A 149 23.10 -0.82 -8.42
C GLY A 149 23.92 0.47 -8.52
N SER A 150 23.26 1.62 -8.66
CA SER A 150 23.87 2.96 -8.68
C SER A 150 24.07 3.55 -7.28
N SER A 151 23.91 2.77 -6.20
CA SER A 151 24.47 3.04 -4.85
C SER A 151 24.16 4.42 -4.23
N ASP A 152 23.07 5.09 -4.61
CA ASP A 152 22.62 6.28 -3.90
C ASP A 152 21.64 5.91 -2.75
N GLY A 153 21.03 4.71 -2.83
CA GLY A 153 20.09 4.19 -1.85
C GLY A 153 18.83 5.05 -1.71
N ALA A 154 18.46 5.81 -2.74
CA ALA A 154 17.39 6.79 -2.71
C ALA A 154 16.36 6.51 -3.80
N PHE A 155 15.08 6.66 -3.46
CA PHE A 155 14.01 6.63 -4.44
C PHE A 155 13.83 8.05 -5.01
N ASN A 156 14.05 8.20 -6.32
CA ASN A 156 14.23 9.47 -7.01
C ASN A 156 13.02 9.88 -7.85
N GLY A 157 12.45 11.04 -7.53
CA GLY A 157 11.46 11.70 -8.37
C GLY A 157 12.09 12.71 -9.34
N TYR A 158 11.26 13.31 -10.19
CA TYR A 158 11.67 14.47 -11.00
C TYR A 158 12.01 15.67 -10.13
N ASN A 159 11.30 15.78 -9.01
CA ASN A 159 11.61 16.71 -7.95
C ASN A 159 11.66 15.93 -6.65
N GLY A 160 12.78 16.10 -5.93
CA GLY A 160 13.02 15.46 -4.65
C GLY A 160 13.33 13.96 -4.73
N SER A 161 13.83 13.44 -3.61
CA SER A 161 14.12 12.03 -3.40
C SER A 161 13.99 11.69 -1.92
N TRP A 162 14.03 10.41 -1.60
CA TRP A 162 14.05 9.95 -0.21
C TRP A 162 14.84 8.65 -0.05
N LEU A 163 15.49 8.47 1.10
CA LEU A 163 16.31 7.28 1.36
C LEU A 163 15.44 6.04 1.58
N MET A 164 15.72 4.97 0.82
CA MET A 164 14.96 3.70 0.85
C MET A 164 15.15 2.87 2.13
N ASN A 165 16.00 3.31 3.06
CA ASN A 165 16.29 2.64 4.32
C ASN A 165 15.14 2.75 5.35
N LEU A 166 14.04 2.04 5.10
CA LEU A 166 12.91 1.98 6.02
C LEU A 166 13.22 1.06 7.21
N PRO A 167 12.93 1.48 8.46
CA PRO A 167 13.12 0.63 9.63
C PRO A 167 11.99 -0.40 9.74
N GLY A 168 12.21 -1.46 10.51
CA GLY A 168 11.14 -2.35 10.94
C GLY A 168 10.80 -3.50 10.00
N ASN A 169 11.78 -3.99 9.24
CA ASN A 169 11.64 -5.18 8.39
C ASN A 169 11.26 -6.44 9.21
N PRO A 170 10.40 -7.33 8.67
CA PRO A 170 9.72 -7.23 7.38
C PRO A 170 8.65 -6.13 7.37
N LEU A 171 8.40 -5.55 6.20
CA LEU A 171 7.42 -4.48 6.01
C LEU A 171 6.10 -5.04 5.52
N THR A 172 5.01 -4.41 5.94
CA THR A 172 3.65 -4.65 5.46
C THR A 172 3.02 -3.32 5.05
N GLY A 173 1.84 -3.34 4.46
CA GLY A 173 1.17 -2.12 4.07
C GLY A 173 -0.29 -2.33 3.75
N ALA A 174 -0.94 -1.24 3.37
CA ALA A 174 -2.29 -1.25 2.83
C ALA A 174 -2.30 -0.51 1.49
N ILE A 175 -3.21 -0.91 0.62
CA ILE A 175 -3.43 -0.30 -0.69
C ILE A 175 -4.93 -0.17 -0.94
N VAL A 176 -5.30 0.97 -1.53
CA VAL A 176 -6.63 1.24 -2.04
C VAL A 176 -6.50 1.54 -3.52
N ASN A 177 -7.40 0.97 -4.31
CA ASN A 177 -7.53 1.27 -5.72
C ASN A 177 -8.96 1.74 -6.02
N LEU A 178 -9.11 2.81 -6.80
CA LEU A 178 -10.39 3.37 -7.23
C LEU A 178 -10.45 3.32 -8.76
N VAL A 179 -11.43 2.61 -9.29
CA VAL A 179 -11.65 2.47 -10.74
C VAL A 179 -12.94 3.21 -11.10
N PHE A 180 -12.83 4.17 -12.02
CA PHE A 180 -13.94 5.01 -12.45
C PHE A 180 -14.33 4.73 -13.90
N GLY A 181 -15.63 4.62 -14.16
CA GLY A 181 -16.22 4.89 -15.47
C GLY A 181 -16.71 3.69 -16.28
N THR A 182 -16.64 2.45 -15.78
CA THR A 182 -17.06 1.31 -16.62
C THR A 182 -18.56 1.39 -16.92
N SER A 183 -18.93 1.48 -18.20
CA SER A 183 -20.33 1.62 -18.64
C SER A 183 -21.18 0.35 -18.44
N ASN A 184 -20.58 -0.74 -17.98
CA ASN A 184 -21.24 -2.04 -17.89
C ASN A 184 -21.76 -2.26 -16.47
N SER A 185 -22.98 -2.78 -16.38
CA SER A 185 -23.54 -3.20 -15.09
C SER A 185 -22.91 -4.52 -14.68
N GLY A 186 -22.34 -4.56 -13.48
CA GLY A 186 -21.70 -5.74 -12.93
C GLY A 186 -20.18 -5.69 -12.97
N PHE A 187 -19.59 -6.37 -11.99
CA PHE A 187 -18.17 -6.41 -11.75
C PHE A 187 -17.46 -7.24 -12.82
N PHE A 188 -16.56 -6.63 -13.61
CA PHE A 188 -15.56 -7.39 -14.37
C PHE A 188 -16.19 -8.47 -15.28
N VAL A 189 -17.33 -8.14 -15.87
CA VAL A 189 -18.13 -9.06 -16.71
C VAL A 189 -17.61 -9.08 -18.14
N ASP A 190 -17.08 -7.95 -18.60
CA ASP A 190 -16.50 -7.78 -19.92
C ASP A 190 -15.10 -7.15 -19.81
N ASN A 191 -14.34 -7.30 -20.89
CA ASN A 191 -13.06 -6.60 -21.03
C ASN A 191 -13.30 -5.09 -21.04
N PHE A 192 -12.41 -4.36 -20.37
CA PHE A 192 -12.37 -2.90 -20.45
C PHE A 192 -10.93 -2.42 -20.56
N ASN A 193 -10.73 -1.27 -21.19
CA ASN A 193 -9.43 -0.65 -21.39
C ASN A 193 -9.55 0.86 -21.14
N ASP A 194 -8.43 1.49 -20.81
CA ASP A 194 -8.26 2.95 -20.74
C ASP A 194 -9.22 3.67 -19.76
N PHE A 195 -9.58 3.00 -18.66
CA PHE A 195 -10.32 3.64 -17.57
C PHE A 195 -9.39 4.33 -16.59
N ALA A 196 -9.80 5.47 -16.06
CA ALA A 196 -9.00 6.18 -15.06
C ALA A 196 -9.01 5.41 -13.74
N VAL A 197 -7.81 5.15 -13.24
CA VAL A 197 -7.58 4.41 -12.01
C VAL A 197 -6.74 5.26 -11.06
N GLY A 198 -7.20 5.40 -9.82
CA GLY A 198 -6.49 6.08 -8.73
C GLY A 198 -6.02 5.07 -7.69
N VAL A 199 -4.76 5.16 -7.29
CA VAL A 199 -4.13 4.22 -6.36
C VAL A 199 -3.48 4.99 -5.23
N SER A 200 -3.69 4.54 -4.00
CA SER A 200 -2.95 5.04 -2.85
C SER A 200 -2.53 3.89 -1.95
N GLY A 201 -1.37 3.98 -1.34
CA GLY A 201 -0.89 2.96 -0.42
C GLY A 201 -0.01 3.52 0.69
N GLN A 202 0.12 2.74 1.75
CA GLN A 202 0.93 3.06 2.91
C GLN A 202 1.76 1.86 3.33
N VAL A 203 3.03 2.10 3.62
CA VAL A 203 3.99 1.13 4.16
C VAL A 203 4.11 1.33 5.66
N VAL A 204 4.06 0.24 6.41
CA VAL A 204 4.09 0.21 7.87
C VAL A 204 4.98 -0.95 8.37
N PRO A 205 5.54 -0.89 9.59
CA PRO A 205 6.24 -2.03 10.17
C PRO A 205 5.26 -3.19 10.44
N THR A 206 5.73 -4.43 10.32
CA THR A 206 4.93 -5.60 10.75
C THR A 206 4.62 -5.49 12.26
N PRO A 207 3.39 -5.81 12.72
CA PRO A 207 2.99 -5.64 14.12
C PRO A 207 3.93 -6.29 15.16
N GLY A 208 4.54 -7.43 14.82
CA GLY A 208 5.50 -8.12 15.70
C GLY A 208 6.77 -7.31 16.02
N VAL A 209 7.21 -6.45 15.10
CA VAL A 209 8.41 -5.62 15.30
C VAL A 209 8.14 -4.46 16.26
N LEU A 210 6.94 -3.89 16.23
CA LEU A 210 6.54 -2.84 17.18
C LEU A 210 6.47 -3.37 18.62
N ALA A 211 5.97 -4.59 18.80
CA ALA A 211 5.95 -5.24 20.11
C ALA A 211 7.37 -5.46 20.66
N LEU A 212 8.31 -5.89 19.81
CA LEU A 212 9.72 -6.06 20.20
C LEU A 212 10.41 -4.71 20.50
N MET A 213 10.16 -3.67 19.71
CA MET A 213 10.68 -2.32 19.99
C MET A 213 10.14 -1.78 21.32
N GLY A 214 8.86 -1.98 21.60
CA GLY A 214 8.24 -1.62 22.87
C GLY A 214 8.87 -2.37 24.06
N LEU A 215 9.03 -3.70 23.94
CA LEU A 215 9.63 -4.52 24.99
C LEU A 215 11.13 -4.25 25.19
N GLY A 216 11.88 -4.03 24.10
CA GLY A 216 13.30 -3.65 24.15
C GLY A 216 13.51 -2.29 24.82
N GLY A 217 12.63 -1.32 24.56
CA GLY A 217 12.61 -0.03 25.25
C GLY A 217 12.37 -0.19 26.76
N VAL A 218 11.40 -1.01 27.15
CA VAL A 218 11.11 -1.28 28.58
C VAL A 218 12.25 -2.03 29.28
N ALA A 219 12.86 -3.01 28.62
CA ALA A 219 14.00 -3.74 29.16
C ALA A 219 15.24 -2.85 29.36
N ALA A 220 15.51 -1.92 28.42
CA ALA A 220 16.60 -0.95 28.54
C ALA A 220 16.36 0.07 29.67
N ILE A 221 15.11 0.52 29.86
CA ILE A 221 14.73 1.40 30.98
C ILE A 221 14.87 0.68 32.32
N ARG A 222 14.49 -0.61 32.39
CA ARG A 222 14.61 -1.41 33.62
C ARG A 222 16.06 -1.67 34.04
N ARG A 223 16.99 -1.68 33.08
CA ARG A 223 18.43 -1.83 33.36
C ARG A 223 19.10 -0.53 33.83
N ARG A 224 18.42 0.61 33.72
CA ARG A 224 18.88 1.92 34.20
C ARG A 224 18.32 2.32 35.57
N ARG A 225 17.55 1.45 36.22
CA ARG A 225 17.17 1.58 37.63
C ARG A 225 17.96 0.57 38.45
#